data_AF-A0A521M8J0-F1
#
_entry.id   AF-A0A521M8J0-F1
#
_cell.length_a   1.000
_cell.length_b   1.000
_cell.length_c   1.000
_cell.angle_alpha   90.00
_cell.angle_beta   90.00
_cell.angle_gamma   90.00
#
_symmetry.space_group_name_H-M   'P 1'
#
loop_
_entity.id
_entity.type
_entity.pdbx_description
1 polymer ?
#
loop_
_entity_poly.entity_id
_entity_poly.type
_entity_poly.pdbx_seq_one_letter_code
_entity_poly.pdbx_strand_id
1 'polypeptide(L)'
;MFLRVFSGLPVALIVAAAASPAVADDRSQKYRSNGCEVERKADGFKYESKVECKGGGPARFREAKEEFRQGPCLVKREWKKDGEYKEEVKCD
;
A
#
# COMPACT_ATOMS: atom_id res chain seq x y z
N MET A 1 -57.59 -7.74 38.95
CA MET A 1 -56.18 -8.07 38.67
C MET A 1 -55.72 -7.16 37.56
N PHE A 2 -54.87 -6.19 37.88
CA PHE A 2 -54.50 -5.06 37.03
C PHE A 2 -53.68 -5.50 35.81
N LEU A 3 -54.17 -5.22 34.60
CA LEU A 3 -53.36 -5.17 33.39
C LEU A 3 -52.37 -4.00 33.55
N ARG A 4 -51.07 -4.30 33.66
CA ARG A 4 -50.01 -3.29 33.56
C ARG A 4 -49.58 -3.14 32.12
N VAL A 5 -50.00 -2.00 31.57
CA VAL A 5 -49.43 -1.24 30.46
C VAL A 5 -47.91 -1.47 30.36
N PHE A 6 -47.47 -2.25 29.39
CA PHE A 6 -46.09 -2.15 28.89
C PHE A 6 -46.07 -1.04 27.85
N SER A 7 -45.72 0.14 28.36
CA SER A 7 -45.32 1.34 27.65
C SER A 7 -44.51 0.98 26.40
N GLY A 8 -45.02 1.37 25.24
CA GLY A 8 -44.34 1.22 23.96
C GLY A 8 -43.02 2.00 23.94
N LEU A 9 -41.96 1.33 23.51
CA LEU A 9 -40.81 1.95 22.87
C LEU A 9 -40.81 1.41 21.43
N PRO A 10 -40.93 2.24 20.39
CA PRO A 10 -40.62 1.77 19.06
C PRO A 10 -39.10 1.58 19.05
N VAL A 11 -38.65 0.31 19.05
CA VAL A 11 -37.24 0.00 18.74
C VAL A 11 -37.08 0.31 17.25
N ALA A 12 -36.80 1.57 16.94
CA ALA A 12 -36.39 2.00 15.63
C ALA A 12 -35.07 1.27 15.34
N LEU A 13 -35.18 0.22 14.54
CA LEU A 13 -34.06 -0.52 13.98
C LEU A 13 -33.33 0.46 13.03
N ILE A 14 -32.36 1.20 13.59
CA ILE A 14 -31.42 1.99 12.80
C ILE A 14 -30.54 0.97 12.07
N VAL A 15 -30.97 0.56 10.88
CA VAL A 15 -30.10 -0.11 9.93
C VAL A 15 -29.11 0.97 9.48
N ALA A 16 -27.97 1.03 10.16
CA ALA A 16 -26.83 1.75 9.65
C ALA A 16 -26.47 1.09 8.30
N ALA A 17 -26.81 1.75 7.21
CA ALA A 17 -26.27 1.42 5.91
C ALA A 17 -24.75 1.52 6.05
N ALA A 18 -24.09 0.37 6.15
CA ALA A 18 -22.66 0.27 5.91
C ALA A 18 -22.46 0.56 4.42
N ALA A 19 -22.48 1.86 4.09
CA ALA A 19 -21.98 2.35 2.82
C ALA A 19 -20.50 1.98 2.80
N SER A 20 -20.20 0.82 2.22
CA SER A 20 -18.85 0.50 1.78
C SER A 20 -18.46 1.63 0.85
N PRO A 21 -17.45 2.46 1.16
CA PRO A 21 -17.00 3.41 0.18
C PRO A 21 -16.41 2.56 -0.95
N ALA A 22 -17.05 2.59 -2.12
CA ALA A 22 -16.37 2.33 -3.38
C ALA A 22 -15.35 3.46 -3.53
N VAL A 23 -14.24 3.29 -2.82
CA VAL A 23 -13.20 4.27 -2.60
C VAL A 23 -12.35 4.30 -3.88
N ALA A 24 -12.27 5.48 -4.49
CA ALA A 24 -11.12 5.84 -5.29
C ALA A 24 -9.92 5.84 -4.33
N ASP A 25 -9.35 4.65 -4.12
CA ASP A 25 -8.42 4.39 -3.03
C ASP A 25 -7.03 4.83 -3.44
N ASP A 26 -6.70 6.08 -3.09
CA ASP A 26 -5.33 6.55 -2.90
C ASP A 26 -4.74 5.72 -1.74
N ARG A 27 -4.23 4.54 -2.10
CA ARG A 27 -3.88 3.49 -1.16
C ARG A 27 -2.37 3.53 -0.96
N SER A 28 -1.90 4.45 -0.11
CA SER A 28 -0.47 4.57 0.22
C SER A 28 -0.10 3.71 1.44
N GLN A 29 0.92 2.87 1.30
CA GLN A 29 1.42 2.00 2.36
C GLN A 29 2.92 2.11 2.47
N LYS A 30 3.42 2.35 3.68
CA LYS A 30 4.84 2.36 4.02
C LYS A 30 5.10 1.34 5.10
N TYR A 31 5.99 0.40 4.85
CA TYR A 31 6.35 -0.60 5.84
C TYR A 31 7.82 -0.97 5.68
N ARG A 32 8.38 -1.56 6.74
CA ARG A 32 9.75 -2.04 6.74
C ARG A 32 9.76 -3.56 6.85
N SER A 33 10.51 -4.23 6.00
CA SER A 33 10.63 -5.69 5.98
C SER A 33 12.08 -6.10 5.78
N ASN A 34 12.63 -6.89 6.70
CA ASN A 34 14.00 -7.45 6.62
C ASN A 34 15.09 -6.43 6.22
N GLY A 35 15.07 -5.24 6.82
CA GLY A 35 16.06 -4.18 6.52
C GLY A 35 15.76 -3.35 5.25
N CYS A 36 14.63 -3.60 4.59
CA CYS A 36 14.13 -2.84 3.46
C CYS A 36 12.95 -1.95 3.86
N GLU A 37 12.99 -0.69 3.45
CA GLU A 37 11.86 0.24 3.50
C GLU A 37 11.11 0.15 2.18
N VAL A 38 9.81 -0.16 2.26
CA VAL A 38 8.95 -0.35 1.09
C VAL A 38 7.81 0.65 1.18
N GLU A 39 7.67 1.45 0.14
CA GLU A 39 6.61 2.43 -0.06
C GLU A 39 5.83 2.05 -1.32
N ARG A 40 4.52 1.87 -1.20
CA ARG A 40 3.63 1.61 -2.34
C ARG A 40 2.52 2.66 -2.35
N LYS A 41 2.19 3.16 -3.53
CA LYS A 41 1.09 4.08 -3.78
C LYS A 41 0.31 3.54 -4.96
N ALA A 42 -1.01 3.54 -4.84
CA ALA A 42 -1.91 3.19 -5.92
C ALA A 42 -2.94 4.32 -6.02
N ASP A 43 -2.98 4.98 -7.17
CA ASP A 43 -3.83 6.14 -7.45
C ASP A 43 -4.71 5.81 -8.66
N GLY A 44 -5.77 5.04 -8.41
CA GLY A 44 -6.68 4.57 -9.46
C GLY A 44 -5.99 3.63 -10.46
N PHE A 45 -5.46 4.18 -11.55
CA PHE A 45 -4.75 3.44 -12.60
C PHE A 45 -3.22 3.50 -12.46
N LYS A 46 -2.71 4.44 -11.66
CA LYS A 46 -1.26 4.62 -11.45
C LYS A 46 -0.78 3.81 -10.26
N TYR A 47 0.39 3.21 -10.39
CA TYR A 47 1.04 2.46 -9.33
C TYR A 47 2.50 2.89 -9.17
N GLU A 48 2.88 3.32 -7.98
CA GLU A 48 4.27 3.59 -7.63
C GLU A 48 4.73 2.65 -6.51
N SER A 49 5.88 2.00 -6.67
CA SER A 49 6.51 1.18 -5.64
C SER A 49 7.98 1.56 -5.51
N LYS A 50 8.39 1.97 -4.33
CA LYS A 50 9.78 2.26 -3.96
C LYS A 50 10.23 1.27 -2.90
N VAL A 51 11.35 0.59 -3.15
CA VAL A 51 12.00 -0.33 -2.23
C VAL A 51 13.41 0.18 -1.98
N GLU A 52 13.77 0.44 -0.74
CA GLU A 52 15.12 0.85 -0.33
C GLU A 52 15.63 -0.12 0.75
N CYS A 53 16.60 -0.96 0.42
CA CYS A 53 17.22 -1.91 1.36
C CYS A 53 18.59 -1.41 1.81
N LYS A 54 18.82 -1.37 3.13
CA LYS A 54 20.14 -1.10 3.70
C LYS A 54 20.80 -2.41 4.13
N GLY A 55 21.91 -2.78 3.50
CA GLY A 55 22.71 -3.95 3.88
C GLY A 55 22.10 -5.32 3.55
N GLY A 56 21.08 -5.37 2.69
CA GLY A 56 20.41 -6.60 2.23
C GLY A 56 20.68 -6.95 0.77
N GLY A 57 21.33 -6.05 0.01
CA GLY A 57 21.74 -6.34 -1.35
C GLY A 57 22.93 -7.32 -1.36
N PRO A 58 23.00 -8.26 -2.31
CA PRO A 58 24.18 -9.10 -2.48
C PRO A 58 25.44 -8.23 -2.58
N ALA A 59 26.30 -8.27 -1.54
CA ALA A 59 27.55 -7.50 -1.42
C ALA A 59 28.59 -7.75 -2.54
N ARG A 60 28.21 -8.53 -3.57
CA ARG A 60 29.02 -8.89 -4.72
C ARG A 60 28.60 -8.16 -6.00
N PHE A 61 27.57 -7.32 -5.97
CA PHE A 61 27.20 -6.51 -7.14
C PHE A 61 28.13 -5.30 -7.25
N ARG A 62 28.65 -5.06 -8.46
CA ARG A 62 29.26 -3.77 -8.79
C ARG A 62 28.18 -2.69 -8.74
N GLU A 63 28.59 -1.46 -8.45
CA GLU A 63 27.71 -0.30 -8.63
C GLU A 63 27.09 -0.33 -10.02
N ALA A 64 25.77 -0.44 -10.06
CA ALA A 64 25.01 -0.58 -11.28
C ALA A 64 23.72 0.22 -11.16
N LYS A 65 23.34 0.87 -12.26
CA LYS A 65 22.07 1.56 -12.39
C LYS A 65 21.43 1.09 -13.68
N GLU A 66 20.21 0.60 -13.59
CA GLU A 66 19.44 0.12 -14.72
C GLU A 66 18.09 0.83 -14.74
N GLU A 67 17.71 1.34 -15.91
CA GLU A 67 16.38 1.88 -16.15
C GLU A 67 15.83 1.20 -17.39
N PHE A 68 14.67 0.55 -17.24
CA PHE A 68 14.00 -0.12 -18.34
C PHE A 68 12.50 -0.01 -18.21
N ARG A 69 11.80 -0.13 -19.34
CA ARG A 69 10.33 -0.19 -19.37
C ARG A 69 9.88 -1.64 -19.54
N GLN A 70 8.96 -2.05 -18.68
CA GLN A 70 8.26 -3.32 -18.74
C GLN A 70 6.78 -3.05 -18.95
N GLY A 71 6.34 -3.05 -20.22
CA GLY A 71 4.97 -2.68 -20.59
C GLY A 71 4.65 -1.23 -20.18
N PRO A 72 3.54 -0.98 -19.44
CA PRO A 72 3.18 0.35 -18.96
C PRO A 72 4.04 0.82 -17.77
N CYS A 73 4.96 -0.03 -17.28
CA CYS A 73 5.75 0.26 -16.09
C CYS A 73 7.18 0.68 -16.43
N LEU A 74 7.66 1.75 -15.80
CA LEU A 74 9.06 2.15 -15.78
C LEU A 74 9.70 1.64 -14.49
N VAL A 75 10.78 0.87 -14.63
CA VAL A 75 11.52 0.26 -13.52
C VAL A 75 12.92 0.87 -13.47
N LYS A 76 13.31 1.41 -12.32
CA LYS A 76 14.65 1.89 -12.02
C LYS A 76 15.24 1.06 -10.90
N ARG A 77 16.42 0.48 -11.12
CA ARG A 77 17.16 -0.29 -10.12
C ARG A 77 18.55 0.30 -9.93
N GLU A 78 18.94 0.50 -8.69
CA GLU A 78 20.27 0.98 -8.31
C GLU A 78 20.85 0.05 -7.24
N TRP A 79 22.03 -0.50 -7.54
CA TRP A 79 22.85 -1.25 -6.61
C TRP A 79 24.07 -0.43 -6.25
N LYS A 80 24.34 -0.27 -4.95
CA LYS A 80 25.55 0.40 -4.46
C LYS A 80 26.55 -0.59 -3.90
N LYS A 81 27.82 -0.18 -3.87
CA LYS A 81 28.94 -0.98 -3.35
C LYS A 81 28.79 -1.33 -1.87
N ASP A 82 28.17 -0.45 -1.11
CA ASP A 82 27.86 -0.61 0.31
C ASP A 82 26.72 -1.62 0.59
N GLY A 83 26.16 -2.24 -0.46
CA GLY A 83 25.07 -3.21 -0.33
C GLY A 83 23.69 -2.55 -0.19
N GLU A 84 23.60 -1.22 -0.35
CA GLU A 84 22.33 -0.56 -0.55
C GLU A 84 21.71 -0.94 -1.90
N TYR A 85 20.42 -1.25 -1.87
CA TYR A 85 19.62 -1.53 -3.05
C TYR A 85 18.42 -0.58 -3.09
N LYS A 86 18.19 0.05 -4.23
CA LYS A 86 16.99 0.87 -4.48
C LYS A 86 16.29 0.41 -5.74
N GLU A 87 14.99 0.21 -5.65
CA GLU A 87 14.12 -0.08 -6.78
C GLU A 87 12.94 0.88 -6.77
N GLU A 88 12.68 1.54 -7.89
CA GLU A 88 11.50 2.36 -8.11
C GLU A 88 10.75 1.81 -9.34
N VAL A 89 9.49 1.42 -9.14
CA VAL A 89 8.58 0.97 -10.19
C VAL A 89 7.46 1.98 -10.29
N LYS A 90 7.20 2.49 -11.48
CA LYS A 90 6.09 3.40 -11.78
C LYS A 90 5.30 2.85 -12.96
N CYS A 91 4.03 2.54 -12.77
CA CYS A 91 3.12 2.11 -13.83
C CYS A 91 2.05 3.18 -14.04
N ASP A 92 1.80 3.50 -15.31
CA ASP A 92 0.83 4.50 -15.76
C ASP A 92 -0.34 3.90 -16.54
#